data_AF-A0AAX4FDQ9-F1
#
_entry.id   AF-A0AAX4FDQ9-F1
#
_cell.length_a   1.000
_cell.length_b   1.000
_cell.length_c   1.000
_cell.angle_alpha   90.00
_cell.angle_beta   90.00
_cell.angle_gamma   90.00
#
_symmetry.space_group_name_H-M   'P 1'
#
loop_
_entity.id
_entity.type
_entity.pdbx_description
1 polymer ?
#
loop_
_entity_poly.entity_id
_entity_poly.type
_entity_poly.pdbx_seq_one_letter_code
_entity_poly.pdbx_strand_id
1 'polypeptide(L)'
;MRASLQSHPQPQSCQARTAGKHDLHRAPLLSLAVLAVMSLGGCATTPPATGHLIEGPVRLGEMAAVDGPRVRPDRVVEDSRCPTDVQCIVEGRLIVRATVLGGGWSRQVDLTLGIPVPIADGMLTLVEATPVPIAPQTADRSAARFTFTFQGGR
;
A
#
# COMPACT_ATOMS: atom_id res chain seq x y z
N MET A 1 29.16 37.65 19.05
CA MET A 1 28.06 37.58 20.05
C MET A 1 27.41 36.20 19.94
N ARG A 2 27.15 35.57 21.09
CA ARG A 2 26.61 34.20 21.34
C ARG A 2 25.31 33.91 20.55
N ALA A 3 25.13 32.77 19.86
CA ALA A 3 24.84 31.38 20.28
C ALA A 3 23.37 31.08 20.68
N SER A 4 22.87 29.92 20.21
CA SER A 4 21.67 29.12 20.63
C SER A 4 20.39 29.33 19.83
N LEU A 5 19.47 28.36 19.63
CA LEU A 5 19.40 26.89 19.53
C LEU A 5 17.90 26.59 19.27
N GLN A 6 17.62 25.60 18.41
CA GLN A 6 16.46 24.69 18.33
C GLN A 6 15.11 25.04 19.01
N SER A 7 14.02 24.79 18.27
CA SER A 7 12.77 24.29 18.88
C SER A 7 12.02 23.33 17.96
N HIS A 8 11.87 22.09 18.44
CA HIS A 8 11.07 21.01 17.90
C HIS A 8 9.57 21.28 18.12
N PRO A 9 8.65 20.79 17.28
CA PRO A 9 7.22 20.82 17.57
C PRO A 9 6.85 19.72 18.59
N GLN A 10 6.21 20.15 19.67
CA GLN A 10 5.72 19.36 20.80
C GLN A 10 4.39 18.68 20.44
N PRO A 11 4.15 17.41 20.85
CA PRO A 11 2.85 16.77 20.67
C PRO A 11 1.82 17.31 21.67
N GLN A 12 0.58 17.39 21.16
CA GLN A 12 -0.59 18.02 21.76
C GLN A 12 -1.01 17.32 23.06
N SER A 13 -1.05 18.10 24.14
CA SER A 13 -1.65 17.75 25.42
C SER A 13 -3.18 17.75 25.31
N CYS A 14 -3.80 16.58 25.39
CA CYS A 14 -5.23 16.47 25.66
C CYS A 14 -5.45 16.66 27.16
N GLN A 15 -5.85 17.88 27.53
CA GLN A 15 -6.29 18.21 28.89
C GLN A 15 -7.63 17.54 29.21
N ALA A 16 -7.68 16.81 30.32
CA ALA A 16 -8.93 16.36 30.92
C ALA A 16 -9.51 17.49 31.78
N ARG A 17 -10.75 17.91 31.46
CA ARG A 17 -11.55 18.81 32.30
C ARG A 17 -12.13 18.00 33.46
N THR A 18 -11.93 18.45 34.69
CA THR A 18 -12.75 18.01 35.83
C THR A 18 -13.47 19.23 36.39
N ALA A 19 -14.80 19.20 36.32
CA ALA A 19 -15.69 20.19 36.90
C ALA A 19 -16.44 19.59 38.10
N GLY A 20 -16.68 20.41 39.13
CA GLY A 20 -17.93 20.34 39.88
C GLY A 20 -17.93 19.54 41.17
N LYS A 21 -17.52 20.21 42.24
CA LYS A 21 -17.64 19.89 43.66
C LYS A 21 -19.10 19.91 44.14
N HIS A 22 -19.57 18.87 44.83
CA HIS A 22 -20.81 18.88 45.61
C HIS A 22 -20.49 18.49 47.06
N ASP A 23 -20.63 19.47 47.94
CA ASP A 23 -20.54 19.44 49.41
C ASP A 23 -21.56 18.43 50.01
N LEU A 24 -21.14 17.50 50.87
CA LEU A 24 -20.92 17.58 52.33
C LEU A 24 -22.15 17.14 53.16
N HIS A 25 -22.19 15.84 53.51
CA HIS A 25 -22.97 15.32 54.63
C HIS A 25 -22.08 14.50 55.59
N ARG A 26 -21.54 15.21 56.58
CA ARG A 26 -21.60 14.94 58.04
C ARG A 26 -21.32 13.50 58.57
N ALA A 27 -20.02 13.25 58.86
CA ALA A 27 -19.41 12.59 60.04
C ALA A 27 -19.67 11.08 60.37
N PRO A 28 -18.79 10.39 61.15
CA PRO A 28 -17.32 10.44 61.20
C PRO A 28 -16.62 9.04 61.16
N LEU A 29 -15.39 9.04 60.63
CA LEU A 29 -14.19 8.31 61.09
C LEU A 29 -14.30 6.81 61.49
N LEU A 30 -13.99 5.90 60.55
CA LEU A 30 -12.79 5.04 60.68
C LEU A 30 -12.42 4.42 59.33
N SER A 31 -11.14 4.54 59.01
CA SER A 31 -10.48 4.35 57.72
C SER A 31 -9.89 2.94 57.55
N LEU A 32 -10.18 2.27 56.43
CA LEU A 32 -9.25 1.40 55.68
C LEU A 32 -9.91 1.06 54.32
N ALA A 33 -9.61 1.77 53.24
CA ALA A 33 -8.44 1.61 52.38
C ALA A 33 -8.72 0.70 51.16
N VAL A 34 -8.63 1.36 49.99
CA VAL A 34 -8.26 0.84 48.67
C VAL A 34 -9.38 0.27 47.79
N LEU A 35 -9.89 1.18 46.95
CA LEU A 35 -10.36 0.94 45.59
C LEU A 35 -9.40 -0.01 44.84
N ALA A 36 -9.93 -1.10 44.29
CA ALA A 36 -9.27 -1.84 43.20
C ALA A 36 -10.20 -1.86 41.98
N VAL A 37 -10.26 -0.73 41.28
CA VAL A 37 -10.76 -0.69 39.90
C VAL A 37 -9.69 -1.33 39.02
N MET A 38 -9.82 -2.64 38.78
CA MET A 38 -9.00 -3.37 37.81
C MET A 38 -9.53 -3.07 36.40
N SER A 39 -9.11 -1.96 35.82
CA SER A 39 -9.26 -1.71 34.38
C SER A 39 -8.26 -2.58 33.64
N LEU A 40 -8.74 -3.65 32.99
CA LEU A 40 -7.96 -4.44 32.04
C LEU A 40 -7.60 -3.56 30.83
N GLY A 41 -6.36 -3.06 30.80
CA GLY A 41 -5.77 -2.46 29.60
C GLY A 41 -5.42 -3.57 28.61
N GLY A 42 -6.23 -3.74 27.57
CA GLY A 42 -5.90 -4.61 26.44
C GLY A 42 -4.83 -3.98 25.56
N CYS A 43 -3.72 -4.67 25.34
CA CYS A 43 -2.77 -4.32 24.28
C CYS A 43 -3.41 -4.68 22.94
N ALA A 44 -3.85 -3.67 22.17
CA ALA A 44 -4.15 -3.87 20.76
C ALA A 44 -2.81 -3.96 20.00
N THR A 45 -2.36 -5.19 19.71
CA THR A 45 -1.29 -5.42 18.75
C THR A 45 -1.84 -5.09 17.36
N THR A 46 -1.58 -3.87 16.88
CA THR A 46 -1.85 -3.51 15.48
C THR A 46 -0.89 -4.32 14.61
N PRO A 47 -1.37 -5.22 13.73
CA PRO A 47 -0.50 -5.89 12.78
C PRO A 47 0.23 -4.82 11.96
N PRO A 48 1.52 -5.00 11.64
CA PRO A 48 2.20 -4.10 10.72
C PRO A 48 1.37 -4.00 9.44
N ALA A 49 1.23 -2.77 8.94
CA ALA A 49 0.53 -2.47 7.70
C ALA A 49 1.22 -3.23 6.55
N THR A 50 0.80 -4.47 6.36
CA THR A 50 1.11 -5.24 5.17
C THR A 50 0.34 -4.52 4.09
N GLY A 51 1.05 -3.72 3.30
CA GLY A 51 0.46 -3.02 2.16
C GLY A 51 -0.43 -4.02 1.44
N HIS A 52 -1.71 -3.69 1.32
CA HIS A 52 -2.77 -4.62 0.94
C HIS A 52 -2.33 -5.43 -0.27
N LEU A 53 -2.02 -6.71 -0.07
CA LEU A 53 -1.62 -7.59 -1.15
C LEU A 53 -2.90 -8.00 -1.85
N ILE A 54 -3.06 -7.53 -3.07
CA ILE A 54 -4.23 -7.81 -3.88
C ILE A 54 -3.90 -9.02 -4.74
N GLU A 55 -4.68 -10.09 -4.58
CA GLU A 55 -4.75 -11.19 -5.53
C GLU A 55 -5.71 -10.78 -6.64
N GLY A 56 -5.19 -10.08 -7.65
CA GLY A 56 -6.00 -9.58 -8.77
C GLY A 56 -5.40 -8.38 -9.49
N PRO A 57 -6.17 -7.76 -10.40
CA PRO A 57 -5.70 -6.61 -11.17
C PRO A 57 -5.42 -5.40 -10.25
N VAL A 58 -4.17 -4.94 -10.24
CA VAL A 58 -3.72 -3.83 -9.38
C VAL A 58 -3.57 -2.53 -10.15
N ARG A 59 -3.76 -1.39 -9.48
CA ARG A 59 -3.46 -0.07 -10.04
C ARG A 59 -1.98 0.24 -9.95
N LEU A 60 -1.57 1.32 -10.62
CA LEU A 60 -0.25 1.92 -10.39
C LEU A 60 -0.06 2.21 -8.89
N GLY A 61 1.08 1.79 -8.35
CA GLY A 61 1.47 1.96 -6.95
C GLY A 61 0.91 0.90 -5.99
N GLU A 62 -0.07 0.09 -6.40
CA GLU A 62 -0.60 -1.00 -5.58
C GLU A 62 0.29 -2.25 -5.70
N MET A 63 0.35 -3.04 -4.63
CA MET A 63 1.18 -4.24 -4.56
C MET A 63 0.36 -5.49 -4.90
N ALA A 64 0.76 -6.22 -5.94
CA ALA A 64 0.25 -7.56 -6.24
C ALA A 64 1.16 -8.63 -5.63
N ALA A 65 0.59 -9.68 -5.04
CA ALA A 65 1.31 -10.92 -4.74
C ALA A 65 1.02 -11.93 -5.86
N VAL A 66 2.06 -12.56 -6.41
CA VAL A 66 1.92 -13.50 -7.52
C VAL A 66 2.77 -14.74 -7.29
N ASP A 67 2.25 -15.70 -6.52
CA ASP A 67 2.83 -17.03 -6.31
C ASP A 67 4.36 -17.03 -6.08
N GLY A 68 4.86 -16.10 -5.26
CA GLY A 68 6.28 -15.93 -4.98
C GLY A 68 6.65 -14.46 -4.81
N PRO A 69 7.04 -13.74 -5.87
CA PRO A 69 7.37 -12.33 -5.78
C PRO A 69 6.14 -11.45 -5.53
N ARG A 70 6.40 -10.26 -4.99
CA ARG A 70 5.46 -9.14 -5.01
C ARG A 70 5.83 -8.15 -6.10
N VAL A 71 4.84 -7.63 -6.81
CA VAL A 71 5.02 -6.76 -7.97
C VAL A 71 4.23 -5.48 -7.77
N ARG A 72 4.89 -4.34 -7.96
CA ARG A 72 4.27 -3.00 -7.98
C ARG A 72 4.43 -2.39 -9.36
N PRO A 73 3.37 -2.19 -10.16
CA PRO A 73 3.48 -1.38 -11.35
C PRO A 73 3.68 0.09 -10.93
N ASP A 74 4.79 0.70 -11.36
CA ASP A 74 5.16 2.05 -10.96
C ASP A 74 4.62 3.09 -11.97
N ARG A 75 4.74 2.80 -13.27
CA ARG A 75 4.22 3.65 -14.35
C ARG A 75 4.11 2.89 -15.68
N VAL A 76 3.26 3.39 -16.56
CA VAL A 76 3.25 3.01 -17.98
C VAL A 76 4.40 3.71 -18.69
N VAL A 77 5.27 2.94 -19.34
CA VAL A 77 6.39 3.45 -20.15
C VAL A 77 5.93 3.72 -21.57
N GLU A 78 5.17 2.79 -22.14
CA GLU A 78 4.56 2.93 -23.46
C GLU A 78 3.20 2.25 -23.46
N ASP A 79 2.20 2.88 -24.06
CA ASP A 79 0.94 2.23 -24.41
C ASP A 79 0.56 2.67 -25.82
N SER A 80 0.95 1.84 -26.79
CA SER A 80 0.63 1.98 -28.21
C SER A 80 -0.33 0.88 -28.67
N ARG A 81 -0.98 0.17 -27.73
CA ARG A 81 -1.88 -0.96 -28.02
C ARG A 81 -2.93 -0.56 -29.06
N CYS A 82 -3.14 -1.44 -30.04
CA CYS A 82 -4.16 -1.24 -31.06
C CYS A 82 -5.55 -1.54 -30.48
N PRO A 83 -6.50 -0.58 -30.50
CA PRO A 83 -7.89 -0.84 -30.16
C PRO A 83 -8.51 -1.93 -31.04
N THR A 84 -9.45 -2.71 -30.49
CA THR A 84 -10.13 -3.80 -31.22
C THR A 84 -11.04 -3.32 -32.36
N ASP A 85 -11.43 -2.04 -32.36
CA ASP A 85 -12.28 -1.41 -33.37
C ASP A 85 -11.49 -0.56 -34.39
N VAL A 86 -10.16 -0.61 -34.35
CA VAL A 86 -9.27 0.17 -35.22
C VAL A 86 -8.30 -0.74 -35.97
N GLN A 87 -8.07 -0.46 -37.26
CA GLN A 87 -7.02 -1.10 -38.03
C GLN A 87 -5.70 -0.35 -37.88
N CYS A 88 -4.80 -0.84 -37.03
CA CYS A 88 -3.46 -0.27 -36.91
C CYS A 88 -2.53 -0.78 -38.01
N ILE A 89 -1.65 0.10 -38.48
CA ILE A 89 -0.63 -0.21 -39.50
C ILE A 89 0.61 -0.85 -38.85
N VAL A 90 0.86 -0.57 -37.57
CA VAL A 90 1.99 -1.05 -36.78
C VAL A 90 1.47 -1.85 -35.58
N GLU A 91 2.19 -2.90 -35.19
CA GLU A 91 1.91 -3.64 -33.95
C GLU A 91 2.16 -2.75 -32.74
N GLY A 92 1.07 -2.43 -32.04
CA GLY A 92 1.10 -1.72 -30.77
C GLY A 92 1.62 -2.59 -29.63
N ARG A 93 2.22 -1.98 -28.60
CA ARG A 93 2.62 -2.69 -27.38
C ARG A 93 2.35 -1.88 -26.12
N LEU A 94 2.27 -2.59 -25.00
CA LEU A 94 2.22 -2.00 -23.67
C LEU A 94 3.47 -2.40 -22.90
N ILE A 95 4.19 -1.39 -22.40
CA ILE A 95 5.35 -1.57 -21.52
C ILE A 95 5.05 -0.88 -20.19
N VAL A 96 5.19 -1.62 -19.10
CA VAL A 96 4.99 -1.13 -17.73
C VAL A 96 6.30 -1.28 -16.96
N ARG A 97 6.76 -0.19 -16.33
CA ARG A 97 7.85 -0.23 -15.36
C ARG A 97 7.27 -0.72 -14.05
N ALA A 98 7.83 -1.79 -13.49
CA ALA A 98 7.42 -2.35 -12.22
C ALA A 98 8.61 -2.57 -11.28
N THR A 99 8.36 -2.42 -9.99
CA THR A 99 9.27 -2.84 -8.92
C THR A 99 8.85 -4.23 -8.44
N VAL A 100 9.77 -5.19 -8.50
CA VAL A 100 9.56 -6.58 -8.07
C VAL A 100 10.38 -6.83 -6.81
N LEU A 101 9.75 -7.43 -5.80
CA LEU A 101 10.36 -7.76 -4.51
C LEU A 101 10.21 -9.26 -4.23
N GLY A 102 11.27 -9.89 -3.75
CA GLY A 102 11.25 -11.30 -3.33
C GLY A 102 12.48 -11.62 -2.48
N GLY A 103 12.40 -12.54 -1.52
CA GLY A 103 13.58 -13.05 -0.78
C GLY A 103 14.55 -12.00 -0.19
N GLY A 104 14.07 -10.80 0.16
CA GLY A 104 14.91 -9.69 0.66
C GLY A 104 15.55 -8.80 -0.42
N TRP A 105 15.42 -9.15 -1.70
CA TRP A 105 15.85 -8.31 -2.83
C TRP A 105 14.70 -7.48 -3.42
N SER A 106 15.06 -6.41 -4.14
CA SER A 106 14.15 -5.56 -4.90
C SER A 106 14.81 -5.14 -6.20
N ARG A 107 14.08 -5.16 -7.32
CA ARG A 107 14.58 -4.72 -8.62
C ARG A 107 13.51 -4.08 -9.48
N GLN A 108 13.89 -3.15 -10.35
CA GLN A 108 13.01 -2.60 -11.37
C GLN A 108 13.11 -3.38 -12.69
N VAL A 109 11.98 -3.55 -13.36
CA VAL A 109 11.85 -4.22 -14.66
C VAL A 109 10.87 -3.48 -15.55
N ASP A 110 11.13 -3.52 -16.85
CA ASP A 110 10.12 -3.23 -17.86
C ASP A 110 9.46 -4.54 -18.27
N LEU A 111 8.14 -4.61 -18.09
CA LEU A 111 7.31 -5.74 -18.49
C LEU A 111 6.54 -5.36 -19.74
N THR A 112 6.76 -6.09 -20.82
CA THR A 112 5.93 -5.97 -22.03
C THR A 112 4.75 -6.92 -21.91
N LEU A 113 3.54 -6.45 -22.22
CA LEU A 113 2.32 -7.26 -22.14
C LEU A 113 2.49 -8.56 -22.94
N GLY A 114 2.25 -9.69 -22.29
CA GLY A 114 2.36 -11.03 -22.86
C GLY A 114 3.78 -11.60 -22.97
N ILE A 115 4.83 -10.82 -22.64
CA ILE A 115 6.23 -11.27 -22.77
C ILE A 115 6.79 -11.66 -21.39
N PRO A 116 7.15 -12.94 -21.16
CA PRO A 116 7.73 -13.39 -19.90
C PRO A 116 9.15 -12.83 -19.67
N VAL A 117 9.44 -12.43 -18.43
CA VAL A 117 10.76 -11.93 -18.01
C VAL A 117 11.30 -12.82 -16.88
N PRO A 118 12.57 -13.26 -16.93
CA PRO A 118 13.16 -14.05 -15.86
C PRO A 118 13.28 -13.23 -14.56
N ILE A 119 12.79 -13.80 -13.46
CA ILE A 119 12.84 -13.24 -12.11
C ILE A 119 13.26 -14.34 -11.15
N ALA A 120 14.44 -14.20 -10.53
CA ALA A 120 15.02 -15.24 -9.68
C ALA A 120 15.01 -16.60 -10.39
N ASP A 121 14.18 -17.54 -9.94
CA ASP A 121 14.04 -18.91 -10.42
C ASP A 121 12.76 -19.16 -11.23
N GLY A 122 12.05 -18.11 -11.64
CA GLY A 122 10.84 -18.21 -12.45
C GLY A 122 10.68 -17.13 -13.50
N MET A 123 9.51 -17.15 -14.14
CA MET A 123 9.12 -16.22 -15.20
C MET A 123 7.97 -15.36 -14.72
N LEU A 124 8.15 -14.04 -14.73
CA LEU A 124 7.10 -13.07 -14.46
C LEU A 124 6.56 -12.50 -15.76
N THR A 125 5.23 -12.47 -15.89
CA THR A 125 4.56 -11.97 -17.08
C THR A 125 3.50 -10.94 -16.68
N LEU A 126 3.46 -9.80 -17.37
CA LEU A 126 2.28 -8.95 -17.40
C LEU A 126 1.30 -9.59 -18.37
N VAL A 127 0.22 -10.19 -17.87
CA VAL A 127 -0.70 -10.99 -18.71
C VAL A 127 -1.91 -10.19 -19.17
N GLU A 128 -2.29 -9.15 -18.45
CA GLU A 128 -3.45 -8.33 -18.78
C GLU A 128 -3.27 -6.89 -18.32
N ALA A 129 -3.84 -5.96 -19.08
CA ALA A 129 -4.01 -4.59 -18.66
C ALA A 129 -5.37 -4.03 -19.13
N THR A 130 -6.20 -3.61 -18.19
CA THR A 130 -7.55 -3.07 -18.48
C THR A 130 -7.66 -1.60 -18.06
N PRO A 131 -8.46 -0.77 -18.76
CA PRO A 131 -9.18 -1.11 -19.99
C PRO A 131 -8.23 -1.28 -21.19
N VAL A 132 -8.69 -2.04 -22.18
CA VAL A 132 -8.13 -1.98 -23.53
C VAL A 132 -8.51 -0.61 -24.11
N PRO A 133 -7.58 0.14 -24.73
CA PRO A 133 -7.92 1.44 -25.30
C PRO A 133 -9.02 1.27 -26.35
N ILE A 134 -10.11 2.04 -26.20
CA ILE A 134 -11.22 2.10 -27.18
C ILE A 134 -10.91 3.16 -28.26
N ALA A 135 -10.06 4.13 -27.92
CA ALA A 135 -9.47 5.06 -28.87
C ALA A 135 -8.06 5.45 -28.37
N PRO A 136 -7.16 5.93 -29.25
CA PRO A 136 -5.77 6.24 -28.90
C PRO A 136 -5.61 7.24 -27.73
N GLN A 137 -6.67 7.99 -27.38
CA GLN A 137 -6.65 9.06 -26.40
C GLN A 137 -7.55 8.81 -25.17
N THR A 138 -8.29 7.69 -25.11
CA THR A 138 -9.37 7.52 -24.12
C THR A 138 -9.01 6.65 -22.92
N ALA A 139 -7.91 5.90 -22.96
CA ALA A 139 -7.46 5.16 -21.78
C ALA A 139 -6.78 6.11 -20.79
N ASP A 140 -7.51 6.55 -19.77
CA ASP A 140 -6.91 7.19 -18.61
C ASP A 140 -5.95 6.20 -17.94
N ARG A 141 -4.64 6.42 -18.13
CA ARG A 141 -3.58 5.56 -17.59
C ARG A 141 -3.65 5.44 -16.07
N SER A 142 -4.24 6.42 -15.38
CA SER A 142 -4.40 6.39 -13.92
C SER A 142 -5.51 5.42 -13.47
N ALA A 143 -6.44 5.07 -14.36
CA ALA A 143 -7.48 4.07 -14.11
C ALA A 143 -7.03 2.64 -14.49
N ALA A 144 -5.84 2.49 -15.07
CA ALA A 144 -5.34 1.20 -15.53
C ALA A 144 -5.19 0.19 -14.39
N ARG A 145 -5.53 -1.07 -14.71
CA ARG A 145 -5.41 -2.25 -13.86
C ARG A 145 -4.50 -3.25 -14.54
N PHE A 146 -3.57 -3.83 -13.80
CA PHE A 146 -2.54 -4.73 -14.31
C PHE A 146 -2.62 -6.09 -13.61
N THR A 147 -2.64 -7.16 -14.40
CA THR A 147 -2.61 -8.54 -13.90
C THR A 147 -1.27 -9.16 -14.22
N PHE A 148 -0.66 -9.79 -13.21
CA PHE A 148 0.63 -10.44 -13.33
C PHE A 148 0.49 -11.94 -13.02
N THR A 149 1.38 -12.74 -13.60
CA THR A 149 1.53 -14.16 -13.24
C THR A 149 3.01 -14.49 -13.06
N PHE A 150 3.31 -15.35 -12.11
CA PHE A 150 4.65 -15.90 -11.93
C PHE A 150 4.62 -17.43 -12.09
N GLN A 151 5.60 -17.97 -12.80
CA GLN A 151 5.76 -19.41 -12.97
C GLN A 151 7.20 -19.79 -12.61
N GLY A 152 7.39 -20.47 -11.46
CA GLY A 152 8.69 -20.87 -10.90
C GLY A 152 8.57 -21.11 -9.40
N GLY A 153 9.68 -21.18 -8.64
CA GLY A 153 9.60 -21.19 -7.17
C GLY A 153 9.47 -22.56 -6.49
N ARG A 154 9.81 -23.67 -7.16
CA ARG A 154 9.64 -25.04 -6.62
C ARG A 154 10.96 -25.67 -6.19
#